data_AF-A0A0A1VPT5-F1
#
_entry.id   AF-A0A0A1VPT5-F1
#
_cell.length_a   1.000
_cell.length_b   1.000
_cell.length_c   1.000
_cell.angle_alpha   90.00
_cell.angle_beta   90.00
_cell.angle_gamma   90.00
#
_symmetry.space_group_name_H-M   'P 1'
#
loop_
_entity.id
_entity.type
_entity.pdbx_description
1 polymer ?
#
loop_
_entity_poly.entity_id
_entity_poly.type
_entity_poly.pdbx_seq_one_letter_code
_entity_poly.pdbx_strand_id
1 'polypeptide(L)'
;MQNPFSHDHHEHEIIVDNEQPLTDYQLLTLAIQELLIEKGIVTATQIRETIEAMDARSPALGAKMVVRAWLDSNYKARLLKDCKAAAWELGIDIGSSRVVVVENTPQVHNVIVCTLCSCYPRMILGLPPDWYKNKAYRSRVVREPRAVLAEFGTIIPDNVEIRVHDSTAEMRYLVLPQRPEGTEKLDLEALETLVMRDAMIGVALLKQAN
;
A
#
# COMPACT_ATOMS: atom_id res chain seq x y z
N MET A 1 -33.84 44.41 -45.11
CA MET A 1 -33.24 43.06 -45.11
C MET A 1 -31.96 43.12 -44.30
N GLN A 2 -32.02 42.75 -43.02
CA GLN A 2 -30.85 42.60 -42.16
C GLN A 2 -30.50 41.11 -42.10
N ASN A 3 -29.27 40.78 -42.46
CA ASN A 3 -28.74 39.42 -42.45
C ASN A 3 -28.41 39.04 -40.99
N PRO A 4 -29.01 38.00 -40.37
CA PRO A 4 -28.92 37.81 -38.92
C PRO A 4 -27.79 36.87 -38.47
N PHE A 5 -26.81 36.55 -39.32
CA PHE A 5 -25.71 35.65 -38.94
C PHE A 5 -24.35 36.29 -39.21
N SER A 6 -23.95 37.19 -38.31
CA SER A 6 -22.53 37.47 -38.07
C SER A 6 -22.04 36.43 -37.07
N HIS A 7 -21.33 35.41 -37.55
CA HIS A 7 -20.60 34.52 -36.65
C HIS A 7 -19.33 35.24 -36.23
N ASP A 8 -19.33 35.75 -35.00
CA ASP A 8 -18.12 36.14 -34.28
C ASP A 8 -17.25 34.88 -34.17
N HIS A 9 -16.13 34.86 -34.89
CA HIS A 9 -15.08 33.90 -34.64
C HIS A 9 -14.44 34.31 -33.31
N HIS A 10 -14.96 33.77 -32.21
CA HIS A 10 -14.21 33.79 -30.96
C HIS A 10 -12.83 33.23 -31.25
N GLU A 11 -11.81 34.07 -31.11
CA GLU A 11 -10.43 33.61 -31.04
C GLU A 11 -10.41 32.47 -30.02
N HIS A 12 -10.06 31.27 -30.50
CA HIS A 12 -9.74 30.19 -29.59
C HIS A 12 -8.56 30.68 -28.78
N GLU A 13 -8.79 30.96 -27.50
CA GLU A 13 -7.70 31.11 -26.53
C GLU A 13 -6.80 29.90 -26.72
N ILE A 14 -5.56 30.18 -27.12
CA ILE A 14 -4.52 29.16 -27.19
C ILE A 14 -4.43 28.62 -25.77
N ILE A 15 -4.83 27.37 -25.58
CA ILE A 15 -4.51 26.63 -24.36
C ILE A 15 -2.99 26.55 -24.38
N VAL A 16 -2.35 27.43 -23.62
CA VAL A 16 -0.91 27.37 -23.39
C VAL A 16 -0.71 26.10 -22.57
N ASP A 17 -0.28 25.04 -23.25
CA ASP A 17 0.15 23.84 -22.56
C ASP A 17 1.23 24.28 -21.59
N ASN A 18 1.02 24.01 -20.30
CA ASN A 18 1.93 24.42 -19.24
C ASN A 18 3.13 23.45 -19.25
N GLU A 19 3.84 23.37 -20.39
CA GLU A 19 5.05 22.58 -20.59
C GLU A 19 6.18 23.20 -19.76
N GLN A 20 6.17 22.92 -18.46
CA GLN A 20 7.36 23.09 -17.64
C GLN A 20 8.48 22.25 -18.26
N PRO A 21 9.69 22.81 -18.43
CA PRO A 21 10.81 22.06 -18.94
C PRO A 21 11.06 20.84 -18.04
N LEU A 22 11.42 19.71 -18.66
CA LEU A 22 11.73 18.50 -17.92
C LEU A 22 12.85 18.77 -16.91
N THR A 23 12.67 18.25 -15.71
CA THR A 23 13.73 18.24 -14.70
C THR A 23 14.91 17.37 -15.15
N ASP A 24 16.10 17.64 -14.62
CA ASP A 24 17.30 16.85 -14.91
C ASP A 24 17.07 15.33 -14.69
N TYR A 25 16.31 14.95 -13.66
CA TYR A 25 16.00 13.54 -13.38
C TYR A 25 15.01 12.93 -14.38
N GLN A 26 14.07 13.71 -14.92
CA GLN A 26 13.18 13.24 -15.98
C GLN A 26 13.97 13.02 -17.28
N LEU A 27 14.84 13.97 -17.65
CA LEU A 27 15.74 13.83 -18.80
C LEU A 27 16.64 12.61 -18.66
N LEU A 28 17.27 12.42 -17.49
CA LEU A 28 18.10 11.26 -17.21
C LEU A 28 17.32 9.95 -17.30
N THR A 29 16.07 9.92 -16.80
CA THR A 29 15.21 8.74 -16.88
C THR A 29 14.91 8.36 -18.33
N LEU A 30 14.55 9.34 -19.18
CA LEU A 30 14.30 9.13 -20.60
C LEU A 30 15.56 8.62 -21.32
N ALA A 31 16.70 9.27 -21.10
CA ALA A 31 17.97 8.87 -21.71
C ALA A 31 18.37 7.42 -21.35
N ILE A 32 18.17 7.01 -20.09
CA ILE A 32 18.43 5.62 -19.67
C ILE A 32 17.44 4.65 -20.34
N GLN A 33 16.15 5.00 -20.40
CA GLN A 33 15.14 4.16 -21.04
C GLN A 33 15.45 3.94 -22.53
N GLU A 34 15.75 5.00 -23.27
CA GLU A 34 16.11 4.93 -24.69
C GLU A 34 17.36 4.07 -24.91
N LEU A 35 18.41 4.27 -24.10
CA LEU A 35 19.64 3.48 -24.19
C LEU A 35 19.39 1.98 -23.96
N LEU A 36 18.55 1.62 -22.99
CA LEU A 36 18.23 0.21 -22.70
C LEU A 36 17.40 -0.42 -23.82
N ILE A 37 16.54 0.36 -24.47
CA ILE A 37 15.77 -0.06 -25.65
C ILE A 37 16.69 -0.26 -26.86
N GLU A 38 17.58 0.69 -27.15
CA GLU A 38 18.54 0.60 -28.24
C GLU A 38 19.44 -0.63 -28.10
N LYS A 39 19.83 -0.96 -26.85
CA LYS A 39 20.61 -2.17 -26.55
C LYS A 39 19.81 -3.47 -26.58
N GLY A 40 18.49 -3.42 -26.80
CA GLY A 40 17.62 -4.59 -26.82
C GLY A 40 17.47 -5.30 -25.47
N ILE A 41 17.77 -4.62 -24.35
CA ILE A 41 17.66 -5.19 -23.00
C ILE A 41 16.20 -5.22 -22.54
N VAL A 42 15.43 -4.20 -22.91
CA VAL A 42 13.99 -4.08 -22.67
C VAL A 42 13.30 -3.47 -23.89
N THR A 43 12.00 -3.66 -24.02
CA THR A 43 11.19 -2.96 -25.03
C THR A 43 10.32 -1.88 -24.40
N ALA A 44 9.91 -0.88 -25.20
CA ALA A 44 8.95 0.13 -24.75
C ALA A 44 7.63 -0.51 -24.24
N THR A 45 7.18 -1.58 -24.88
CA THR A 45 6.03 -2.38 -24.45
C THR A 45 6.22 -2.98 -23.07
N GLN A 46 7.38 -3.61 -22.80
CA GLN A 46 7.67 -4.20 -21.49
C GLN A 46 7.72 -3.14 -20.38
N ILE A 47 8.28 -1.96 -20.66
CA ILE A 47 8.32 -0.86 -19.70
C ILE A 47 6.88 -0.43 -19.36
N ARG A 48 6.06 -0.15 -20.38
CA ARG A 48 4.68 0.28 -20.20
C ARG A 48 3.85 -0.76 -19.43
N GLU A 49 3.90 -2.03 -19.84
CA GLU A 49 3.17 -3.12 -19.16
C GLU A 49 3.62 -3.28 -17.70
N THR A 50 4.92 -3.07 -17.42
CA THR A 50 5.43 -3.13 -16.04
C THR A 50 4.91 -1.98 -15.18
N ILE A 51 4.82 -0.77 -15.74
CA ILE A 51 4.24 0.40 -15.06
C ILE A 51 2.76 0.14 -14.76
N GLU A 52 1.99 -0.23 -15.79
CA GLU A 52 0.56 -0.56 -15.67
C GLU A 52 0.32 -1.65 -14.60
N ALA A 53 1.15 -2.71 -14.60
CA ALA A 53 1.07 -3.77 -13.62
C ALA A 53 1.48 -3.35 -12.19
N MET A 54 2.35 -2.35 -12.03
CA MET A 54 2.66 -1.78 -10.70
C MET A 54 1.51 -0.92 -10.20
N ASP A 55 0.96 -0.05 -11.05
CA ASP A 55 -0.07 0.92 -10.69
C ASP A 55 -1.42 0.25 -10.40
N ALA A 56 -1.70 -0.89 -11.03
CA ALA A 56 -2.90 -1.69 -10.75
C ALA A 56 -2.90 -2.33 -9.34
N ARG A 57 -1.76 -2.35 -8.63
CA ARG A 57 -1.68 -3.00 -7.31
C ARG A 57 -2.28 -2.11 -6.23
N SER A 58 -3.22 -2.69 -5.48
CA SER A 58 -3.92 -2.00 -4.41
C SER A 58 -3.90 -2.80 -3.10
N PRO A 59 -4.13 -2.14 -1.95
CA PRO A 59 -4.26 -2.83 -0.66
C PRO A 59 -5.53 -3.67 -0.52
N ALA A 60 -6.43 -3.68 -1.52
CA ALA A 60 -7.68 -4.42 -1.46
C ALA A 60 -7.47 -5.94 -1.33
N LEU A 61 -6.38 -6.48 -1.87
CA LEU A 61 -6.03 -7.90 -1.73
C LEU A 61 -5.73 -8.24 -0.26
N GLY A 62 -4.97 -7.39 0.43
CA GLY A 62 -4.74 -7.53 1.87
C GLY A 62 -6.03 -7.43 2.69
N ALA A 63 -6.93 -6.51 2.33
CA ALA A 63 -8.23 -6.36 2.99
C ALA A 63 -9.05 -7.66 2.92
N LYS A 64 -9.15 -8.28 1.73
CA LYS A 64 -9.81 -9.58 1.54
C LYS A 64 -9.26 -10.67 2.46
N MET A 65 -7.93 -10.75 2.57
CA MET A 65 -7.26 -11.73 3.44
C MET A 65 -7.57 -11.48 4.92
N VAL A 66 -7.54 -10.22 5.36
CA VAL A 66 -7.86 -9.82 6.74
C VAL A 66 -9.30 -10.15 7.09
N VAL A 67 -10.26 -9.75 6.25
CA VAL A 67 -11.69 -10.00 6.49
C VAL A 67 -12.00 -11.49 6.51
N ARG A 68 -11.40 -12.27 5.59
CA ARG A 68 -11.54 -13.73 5.61
C ARG A 68 -11.04 -14.32 6.93
N ALA A 69 -9.93 -13.82 7.48
CA ALA A 69 -9.40 -14.26 8.77
C ALA A 69 -10.25 -13.84 9.97
N TRP A 70 -10.98 -12.72 9.88
CA TRP A 70 -11.94 -12.36 10.92
C TRP A 70 -13.19 -13.24 10.93
N LEU A 71 -13.64 -13.69 9.76
CA LEU A 71 -14.87 -14.46 9.61
C LEU A 71 -14.67 -15.98 9.69
N ASP A 72 -13.43 -16.45 9.50
CA ASP A 72 -13.08 -17.87 9.54
C ASP A 72 -11.79 -18.10 10.34
N SER A 73 -11.96 -18.62 11.56
CA SER A 73 -10.85 -18.92 12.48
C SER A 73 -9.93 -20.03 11.96
N ASN A 74 -10.43 -20.97 11.16
CA ASN A 74 -9.60 -22.00 10.53
C ASN A 74 -8.73 -21.39 9.43
N TYR A 75 -9.29 -20.50 8.61
CA TYR A 75 -8.51 -19.74 7.64
C TYR A 75 -7.47 -18.87 8.33
N LYS A 76 -7.82 -18.17 9.42
CA LYS A 76 -6.87 -17.40 10.22
C LYS A 76 -5.70 -18.25 10.70
N ALA A 77 -5.95 -19.44 11.24
CA ALA A 77 -4.89 -20.34 11.68
C ALA A 77 -3.96 -20.75 10.53
N ARG A 78 -4.50 -20.97 9.32
CA ARG A 78 -3.69 -21.23 8.11
C ARG A 78 -2.91 -20.00 7.66
N LEU A 79 -3.53 -18.83 7.64
CA LEU A 79 -2.91 -17.55 7.28
C LEU A 79 -1.70 -17.22 8.16
N LEU A 80 -1.82 -17.43 9.47
CA LEU A 80 -0.72 -17.19 10.42
C LEU A 80 0.42 -18.20 10.27
N LYS A 81 0.12 -19.42 9.79
CA LYS A 81 1.11 -20.47 9.58
C LYS A 81 1.82 -20.35 8.22
N ASP A 82 1.07 -20.10 7.16
CA ASP A 82 1.55 -20.00 5.78
C ASP A 82 0.69 -19.00 4.99
N CYS A 83 1.17 -17.77 4.92
CA CYS A 83 0.48 -16.69 4.22
C CYS A 83 0.35 -16.96 2.72
N LYS A 84 1.33 -17.63 2.10
CA LYS A 84 1.31 -17.90 0.67
C LYS A 84 0.22 -18.91 0.32
N ALA A 85 0.14 -19.99 1.08
CA ALA A 85 -0.90 -20.99 0.90
C ALA A 85 -2.30 -20.40 1.14
N ALA A 86 -2.47 -19.59 2.20
CA ALA A 86 -3.73 -18.92 2.50
C ALA A 86 -4.14 -17.90 1.42
N ALA A 87 -3.20 -17.10 0.90
CA ALA A 87 -3.46 -16.17 -0.21
C ALA A 87 -3.95 -16.92 -1.46
N TRP A 88 -3.37 -18.09 -1.74
CA TRP A 88 -3.79 -18.92 -2.88
C TRP A 88 -5.24 -19.42 -2.77
N GLU A 89 -5.75 -19.68 -1.56
CA GLU A 89 -7.16 -20.04 -1.35
C GLU A 89 -8.13 -18.94 -1.84
N LEU A 90 -7.66 -17.69 -1.90
CA LEU A 90 -8.43 -16.54 -2.41
C LEU A 90 -8.07 -16.16 -3.86
N GLY A 91 -7.26 -16.97 -4.54
CA GLY A 91 -6.76 -16.66 -5.88
C GLY A 91 -5.75 -15.51 -5.92
N ILE A 92 -5.10 -15.20 -4.80
CA ILE A 92 -4.12 -14.11 -4.70
C ILE A 92 -2.72 -14.69 -4.88
N ASP A 93 -2.09 -14.39 -6.01
CA ASP A 93 -0.70 -14.78 -6.27
C ASP A 93 0.26 -13.73 -5.68
N ILE A 94 1.03 -14.15 -4.67
CA ILE A 94 2.08 -13.32 -4.04
C ILE A 94 3.49 -13.65 -4.54
N GLY A 95 3.61 -14.47 -5.59
CA GLY A 95 4.86 -14.87 -6.22
C GLY A 95 5.78 -15.64 -5.27
N SER A 96 7.07 -15.32 -5.31
CA SER A 96 8.09 -15.88 -4.41
C SER A 96 8.16 -15.17 -3.05
N SER A 97 7.30 -14.18 -2.79
CA SER A 97 7.34 -13.40 -1.55
C SER A 97 7.06 -14.27 -0.33
N ARG A 98 7.97 -14.25 0.64
CA ARG A 98 7.77 -14.89 1.95
C ARG A 98 7.13 -13.87 2.90
N VAL A 99 5.81 -13.96 3.08
CA VAL A 99 5.06 -13.05 3.95
C VAL A 99 4.77 -13.73 5.29
N VAL A 100 5.12 -13.06 6.39
CA VAL A 100 4.79 -13.46 7.77
C VAL A 100 3.66 -12.56 8.24
N VAL A 101 2.55 -13.17 8.67
CA VAL A 101 1.42 -12.42 9.24
C VAL A 101 1.58 -12.32 10.75
N VAL A 102 1.49 -11.11 11.28
CA VAL A 102 1.61 -10.82 12.71
C VAL A 102 0.29 -10.27 13.22
N GLU A 103 -0.30 -10.95 14.19
CA GLU A 103 -1.64 -10.65 14.68
C GLU A 103 -1.61 -9.60 15.80
N ASN A 104 -2.42 -8.55 15.64
CA ASN A 104 -2.75 -7.65 16.74
C ASN A 104 -3.76 -8.32 17.67
N THR A 105 -3.52 -8.19 18.97
CA THR A 105 -4.38 -8.70 20.05
C THR A 105 -4.62 -7.58 21.07
N PRO A 106 -5.56 -7.73 22.03
CA PRO A 106 -5.75 -6.72 23.06
C PRO A 106 -4.49 -6.44 23.91
N GLN A 107 -3.48 -7.32 23.89
CA GLN A 107 -2.23 -7.17 24.62
C GLN A 107 -1.03 -6.81 23.75
N VAL A 108 -1.11 -6.96 22.41
CA VAL A 108 0.02 -6.78 21.49
C VAL A 108 -0.42 -6.02 20.25
N HIS A 109 0.28 -4.92 19.96
CA HIS A 109 0.17 -4.16 18.71
C HIS A 109 1.45 -4.32 17.88
N ASN A 110 1.31 -4.72 16.63
CA ASN A 110 2.44 -4.90 15.71
C ASN A 110 2.54 -3.71 14.76
N VAL A 111 3.76 -3.32 14.42
CA VAL A 111 4.05 -2.32 13.38
C VAL A 111 5.24 -2.79 12.54
N ILE A 112 5.21 -2.58 11.24
CA ILE A 112 6.23 -3.09 10.30
C ILE A 112 7.11 -1.96 9.77
N VAL A 113 8.39 -2.21 9.58
CA VAL A 113 9.35 -1.24 9.00
C VAL A 113 10.39 -1.95 8.15
N CYS A 114 11.10 -1.19 7.32
CA CYS A 114 12.37 -1.61 6.75
C CYS A 114 13.40 -0.50 7.01
N THR A 115 14.18 -0.65 8.06
CA THR A 115 15.15 0.39 8.47
C THR A 115 16.21 0.62 7.38
N LEU A 116 16.62 -0.44 6.68
CA LEU A 116 17.69 -0.42 5.69
C LEU A 116 17.28 0.20 4.35
N CYS A 117 16.02 0.02 3.92
CA CYS A 117 15.57 0.54 2.62
C CYS A 117 14.05 0.81 2.59
N SER A 118 13.28 -0.13 2.06
CA SER A 118 11.84 0.01 1.79
C SER A 118 11.16 -1.33 1.47
N CYS A 119 11.64 -2.44 2.05
CA CYS A 119 11.02 -3.76 1.88
C CYS A 119 9.54 -3.72 2.27
N TYR A 120 8.65 -4.21 1.41
CA TYR A 120 7.20 -4.09 1.57
C TYR A 120 6.45 -5.22 0.85
N PRO A 121 5.32 -5.74 1.37
CA PRO A 121 4.56 -6.82 0.73
C PRO A 121 3.72 -6.31 -0.47
N ARG A 122 4.39 -5.92 -1.55
CA ARG A 122 3.76 -5.21 -2.70
C ARG A 122 2.66 -5.98 -3.41
N MET A 123 2.73 -7.31 -3.40
CA MET A 123 1.71 -8.17 -4.02
C MET A 123 0.38 -8.16 -3.23
N ILE A 124 0.40 -7.72 -1.97
CA ILE A 124 -0.77 -7.70 -1.08
C ILE A 124 -1.22 -6.25 -0.83
N LEU A 125 -0.27 -5.34 -0.62
CA LEU A 125 -0.52 -3.98 -0.16
C LEU A 125 -0.28 -2.87 -1.20
N GLY A 126 0.13 -3.22 -2.42
CA GLY A 126 0.52 -2.24 -3.44
C GLY A 126 1.88 -1.59 -3.18
N LEU A 127 2.13 -0.43 -3.79
CA LEU A 127 3.37 0.30 -3.57
C LEU A 127 3.41 0.90 -2.15
N PRO A 128 4.58 0.90 -1.47
CA PRO A 128 4.70 1.54 -0.17
C PRO A 128 4.49 3.06 -0.31
N PRO A 129 3.77 3.68 0.63
CA PRO A 129 3.64 5.14 0.64
C PRO A 129 5.00 5.83 0.86
N ASP A 130 5.12 7.09 0.44
CA ASP A 130 6.39 7.81 0.51
C ASP A 130 6.96 7.94 1.93
N TRP A 131 6.09 8.14 2.92
CA TRP A 131 6.50 8.22 4.31
C TRP A 131 7.16 6.93 4.81
N TYR A 132 6.77 5.76 4.28
CA TYR A 132 7.35 4.47 4.67
C TYR A 132 8.81 4.36 4.24
N LYS A 133 9.13 4.95 3.07
CA LYS A 133 10.49 4.99 2.50
C LYS A 133 11.36 6.07 3.17
N ASN A 134 10.74 7.05 3.81
CA ASN A 134 11.42 8.20 4.40
C ASN A 134 12.21 7.80 5.66
N LYS A 135 13.42 8.38 5.80
CA LYS A 135 14.29 8.22 6.97
C LYS A 135 13.59 8.59 8.28
N ALA A 136 12.70 9.59 8.26
CA ALA A 136 11.97 10.04 9.44
C ALA A 136 11.19 8.90 10.11
N TYR A 137 10.44 8.11 9.33
CA TYR A 137 9.75 6.93 9.84
C TYR A 137 10.74 5.81 10.20
N ARG A 138 11.58 5.43 9.23
CA ARG A 138 12.45 4.25 9.30
C ARG A 138 13.41 4.26 10.48
N SER A 139 13.98 5.42 10.82
CA SER A 139 14.96 5.53 11.91
C SER A 139 14.33 5.62 13.29
N ARG A 140 13.08 6.11 13.39
CA ARG A 140 12.44 6.43 14.68
C ARG A 140 11.53 5.32 15.17
N VAL A 141 10.78 4.65 14.28
CA VAL A 141 9.76 3.67 14.70
C VAL A 141 10.36 2.49 15.50
N VAL A 142 11.63 2.14 15.26
CA VAL A 142 12.35 1.10 16.03
C VAL A 142 12.85 1.55 17.40
N ARG A 143 12.90 2.87 17.67
CA ARG A 143 13.43 3.46 18.92
C ARG A 143 12.33 4.02 19.80
N GLU A 144 11.36 4.69 19.19
CA GLU A 144 10.28 5.41 19.86
C GLU A 144 8.92 5.13 19.19
N PRO A 145 8.51 3.85 19.07
CA PRO A 145 7.33 3.45 18.30
C PRO A 145 6.05 4.16 18.77
N ARG A 146 5.84 4.32 20.08
CA ARG A 146 4.66 5.04 20.62
C ARG A 146 4.59 6.49 20.12
N ALA A 147 5.72 7.20 20.12
CA ALA A 147 5.78 8.59 19.67
C ALA A 147 5.50 8.70 18.16
N VAL A 148 6.11 7.83 17.36
CA VAL A 148 5.85 7.77 15.91
C VAL A 148 4.40 7.43 15.61
N LEU A 149 3.81 6.46 16.31
CA LEU A 149 2.39 6.10 16.13
C LEU A 149 1.45 7.27 16.51
N ALA A 150 1.79 8.03 17.56
CA ALA A 150 1.03 9.22 17.93
C ALA A 150 1.04 10.30 16.83
N GLU A 151 2.11 10.42 16.04
CA GLU A 151 2.15 11.32 14.87
C GLU A 151 1.18 10.90 13.75
N PHE A 152 0.84 9.61 13.66
CA PHE A 152 -0.24 9.10 12.80
C PHE A 152 -1.63 9.23 13.44
N GLY A 153 -1.73 9.78 14.66
CA GLY A 153 -2.97 9.84 15.44
C GLY A 153 -3.32 8.53 16.16
N THR A 154 -2.38 7.58 16.23
CA THR A 154 -2.59 6.26 16.84
C THR A 154 -1.97 6.20 18.23
N ILE A 155 -2.82 6.24 19.25
CA ILE A 155 -2.40 6.18 20.65
C ILE A 155 -2.57 4.75 21.17
N ILE A 156 -1.45 4.06 21.37
CA ILE A 156 -1.44 2.70 21.94
C ILE A 156 -1.27 2.82 23.46
N PRO A 157 -2.17 2.23 24.28
CA PRO A 157 -2.07 2.25 25.73
C PRO A 157 -0.74 1.69 26.26
N ASP A 158 -0.24 2.21 27.38
CA ASP A 158 1.06 1.82 27.94
C ASP A 158 1.13 0.35 28.35
N ASN A 159 -0.01 -0.26 28.69
CA ASN A 159 -0.12 -1.67 29.05
C ASN A 159 -0.19 -2.62 27.83
N VAL A 160 -0.26 -2.10 26.61
CA VAL A 160 -0.23 -2.90 25.37
C VAL A 160 1.21 -2.94 24.84
N GLU A 161 1.76 -4.14 24.64
CA GLU A 161 3.10 -4.33 24.08
C GLU A 161 3.12 -3.87 22.61
N ILE A 162 4.16 -3.14 22.19
CA ILE A 162 4.38 -2.82 20.77
C ILE A 162 5.54 -3.64 20.23
N ARG A 163 5.27 -4.44 19.20
CA ARG A 163 6.27 -5.23 18.48
C ARG A 163 6.57 -4.59 17.14
N VAL A 164 7.80 -4.11 16.99
CA VAL A 164 8.29 -3.54 15.73
C VAL A 164 8.97 -4.63 14.92
N HIS A 165 8.47 -4.90 13.72
CA HIS A 165 8.99 -5.93 12.82
C HIS A 165 9.83 -5.27 11.73
N ASP A 166 11.15 -5.38 11.85
CA ASP A 166 12.07 -4.87 10.83
C ASP A 166 12.34 -5.90 9.74
N SER A 167 12.08 -5.52 8.49
CA SER A 167 12.22 -6.35 7.30
C SER A 167 13.66 -6.36 6.80
N THR A 168 14.57 -6.92 7.60
CA THR A 168 16.02 -7.00 7.33
C THR A 168 16.44 -8.16 6.43
N ALA A 169 15.53 -9.10 6.18
CA ALA A 169 15.75 -10.28 5.34
C ALA A 169 14.76 -10.33 4.16
N GLU A 170 14.70 -11.48 3.48
CA GLU A 170 13.74 -11.73 2.40
C GLU A 170 12.28 -11.91 2.88
N MET A 171 12.05 -11.86 4.20
CA MET A 171 10.72 -11.87 4.78
C MET A 171 10.04 -10.51 4.61
N ARG A 172 8.74 -10.52 4.35
CA ARG A 172 7.85 -9.36 4.41
C ARG A 172 6.86 -9.59 5.54
N TYR A 173 6.43 -8.52 6.20
CA TYR A 173 5.43 -8.61 7.25
C TYR A 173 4.11 -8.02 6.79
N LEU A 174 3.01 -8.61 7.27
CA LEU A 174 1.65 -8.09 7.14
C LEU A 174 1.03 -8.09 8.53
N VAL A 175 0.51 -6.95 8.99
CA VAL A 175 -0.26 -6.91 10.23
C VAL A 175 -1.66 -7.42 9.95
N LEU A 176 -2.13 -8.37 10.76
CA LEU A 176 -3.54 -8.74 10.85
C LEU A 176 -4.17 -7.87 11.96
N PRO A 177 -4.87 -6.77 11.62
CA PRO A 177 -5.49 -5.91 12.61
C PRO A 177 -6.64 -6.62 13.34
N GLN A 178 -6.98 -6.13 14.53
CA GLN A 178 -8.16 -6.59 15.26
C GLN A 178 -9.42 -6.15 14.52
N ARG A 179 -10.45 -7.01 14.51
CA ARG A 179 -11.77 -6.66 13.99
C ARG A 179 -12.38 -5.57 14.88
N PRO A 180 -12.86 -4.45 14.33
CA PRO A 180 -13.55 -3.44 15.13
C PRO A 180 -14.84 -4.00 15.74
N GLU A 181 -15.14 -3.59 16.97
CA GLU A 181 -16.44 -3.82 17.60
C GLU A 181 -17.57 -3.16 16.78
N GLY A 182 -18.78 -3.71 16.87
CA GLY A 182 -19.95 -3.19 16.17
C GLY A 182 -20.03 -3.58 14.69
N THR A 183 -19.12 -4.43 14.21
CA THR A 183 -19.06 -4.85 12.80
C THR A 183 -19.72 -6.21 12.55
N GLU A 184 -20.43 -6.79 13.52
CA GLU A 184 -20.98 -8.15 13.48
C GLU A 184 -22.04 -8.31 12.38
N LYS A 185 -22.74 -7.23 12.05
CA LYS A 185 -23.82 -7.20 11.05
C LYS A 185 -23.39 -6.68 9.67
N LEU A 186 -22.14 -6.23 9.54
CA LEU A 186 -21.63 -5.75 8.25
C LEU A 186 -21.46 -6.92 7.29
N ASP A 187 -21.77 -6.66 6.03
CA ASP A 187 -21.47 -7.60 4.96
C ASP A 187 -19.98 -7.60 4.62
N LEU A 188 -19.60 -8.48 3.68
CA LEU A 188 -18.21 -8.68 3.30
C LEU A 188 -17.59 -7.40 2.70
N GLU A 189 -18.31 -6.71 1.82
CA GLU A 189 -17.81 -5.52 1.12
C GLU A 189 -17.61 -4.34 2.09
N ALA A 190 -18.54 -4.15 3.02
CA ALA A 190 -18.42 -3.16 4.07
C ALA A 190 -17.22 -3.45 4.99
N LEU A 191 -17.01 -4.73 5.37
CA LEU A 191 -15.84 -5.13 6.17
C LEU A 191 -14.53 -4.88 5.41
N GLU A 192 -14.46 -5.19 4.12
CA GLU A 192 -13.26 -4.98 3.30
C GLU A 192 -12.92 -3.49 3.19
N THR A 193 -13.93 -2.63 3.08
CA THR A 193 -13.77 -1.16 3.03
C THR A 193 -13.22 -0.58 4.33
N LEU A 194 -13.46 -1.23 5.48
CA LEU A 194 -12.89 -0.80 6.75
C LEU A 194 -11.37 -1.03 6.80
N VAL A 195 -10.86 -2.08 6.15
CA VAL A 195 -9.46 -2.49 6.28
C VAL A 195 -8.54 -1.58 5.46
N MET A 196 -8.00 -0.56 6.13
CA MET A 196 -7.07 0.38 5.51
C MET A 196 -5.64 -0.19 5.44
N ARG A 197 -4.89 0.21 4.40
CA ARG A 197 -3.44 -0.08 4.26
C ARG A 197 -2.67 0.19 5.55
N ASP A 198 -2.91 1.33 6.16
CA ASP A 198 -2.16 1.80 7.32
C ASP A 198 -2.38 0.91 8.56
N ALA A 199 -3.54 0.26 8.67
CA ALA A 199 -3.79 -0.76 9.70
C ALA A 199 -3.05 -2.08 9.42
N MET A 200 -2.88 -2.44 8.15
CA MET A 200 -2.08 -3.60 7.72
C MET A 200 -0.55 -3.36 7.78
N ILE A 201 -0.13 -2.10 7.92
CA ILE A 201 1.24 -1.72 8.29
C ILE A 201 1.37 -1.63 9.82
N GLY A 202 0.28 -1.35 10.53
CA GLY A 202 0.24 -1.19 11.98
C GLY A 202 0.50 0.25 12.45
N VAL A 203 0.35 1.24 11.58
CA VAL A 203 0.45 2.67 11.96
C VAL A 203 -0.90 3.31 12.29
N ALA A 204 -2.01 2.63 11.97
CA ALA A 204 -3.37 3.05 12.27
C ALA A 204 -4.16 1.93 12.97
N LEU A 205 -5.07 2.32 13.86
CA LEU A 205 -6.16 1.45 14.28
C LEU A 205 -7.33 1.58 13.29
N LEU A 206 -8.11 0.50 13.17
CA LEU A 206 -9.34 0.55 12.42
C LEU A 206 -10.40 1.34 13.19
N LYS A 207 -11.20 2.13 12.46
CA LYS A 207 -12.28 2.90 13.07
C LYS A 207 -13.34 1.93 13.61
N GLN A 208 -13.84 2.21 14.82
CA GLN A 208 -15.02 1.53 15.34
C GLN A 208 -16.24 1.91 14.50
N ALA A 209 -17.13 0.94 14.28
CA ALA A 209 -18.42 1.23 13.68
C ALA A 209 -19.29 1.89 14.76
N ASN A 210 -19.70 3.14 14.54
CA ASN A 210 -20.67 3.83 15.39
C ASN A 210 -22.08 3.30 15.14
#